data_AF-A0A366SH30-F1
#
_entry.id   AF-A0A366SH30-F1
#
_cell.length_a   1.000
_cell.length_b   1.000
_cell.length_c   1.000
_cell.angle_alpha   90.00
_cell.angle_beta   90.00
_cell.angle_gamma   90.00
#
_symmetry.space_group_name_H-M   'P 1'
#
loop_
_entity.id
_entity.type
_entity.pdbx_description
1 polymer ?
#
loop_
_entity_poly.entity_id
_entity_poly.type
_entity_poly.pdbx_seq_one_letter_code
_entity_poly.pdbx_strand_id
1 'polypeptide(L)'
;MNQFEATNKRIEIFEDTYHFYQQNPFLRQAVQESLAKQFFVPANQVLVNDNQTRYSQDALIVLSDKRTFQAAMQYSDKKVAVLNFASATNPGGGVVGGSNAQEEKKKKNPK
;
A
#
# COMPACT_ATOMS: atom_id res chain seq x y z
N MET A 1 -0.69 -26.56 4.05
CA MET A 1 0.43 -25.74 3.53
C MET A 1 1.36 -25.49 4.69
N ASN A 2 2.56 -26.06 4.64
CA ASN A 2 3.53 -25.88 5.72
C ASN A 2 4.11 -24.45 5.67
N GLN A 3 4.75 -24.01 6.75
CA GLN A 3 5.23 -22.62 6.87
C GLN A 3 6.29 -22.28 5.80
N PHE A 4 7.09 -23.26 5.37
CA PHE A 4 8.11 -23.12 4.33
C PHE A 4 7.51 -22.87 2.94
N GLU A 5 6.49 -23.65 2.55
CA GLU A 5 5.75 -23.46 1.31
C GLU A 5 5.06 -22.09 1.25
N ALA A 6 4.50 -21.63 2.37
CA ALA A 6 3.85 -20.34 2.45
C ALA A 6 4.84 -19.18 2.28
N THR A 7 6.07 -19.32 2.78
CA THR A 7 7.17 -18.34 2.61
C THR A 7 7.63 -18.28 1.16
N ASN A 8 7.93 -19.43 0.54
CA ASN A 8 8.37 -19.46 -0.86
C ASN A 8 7.32 -18.87 -1.81
N LYS A 9 6.04 -19.14 -1.57
CA LYS A 9 4.94 -18.55 -2.36
C LYS A 9 4.86 -17.03 -2.23
N ARG A 10 5.27 -16.44 -1.10
CA ARG A 10 5.29 -14.98 -0.94
C ARG A 10 6.46 -14.34 -1.69
N ILE A 11 7.62 -14.99 -1.64
CA ILE A 11 8.79 -14.59 -2.42
C ILE A 11 8.46 -14.64 -3.92
N GLU A 12 7.88 -15.73 -4.40
CA GLU A 12 7.48 -15.88 -5.80
C GLU A 12 6.50 -14.77 -6.25
N ILE A 13 5.47 -14.47 -5.45
CA ILE A 13 4.53 -13.38 -5.74
C ILE A 13 5.22 -12.02 -5.77
N PHE A 14 6.20 -11.79 -4.89
CA PHE A 14 6.95 -10.55 -4.88
C PHE A 14 7.79 -10.38 -6.16
N GLU A 15 8.54 -11.43 -6.54
CA GLU A 15 9.35 -11.44 -7.75
C GLU A 15 8.50 -11.28 -9.01
N ASP A 16 7.36 -11.98 -9.09
CA ASP A 16 6.41 -11.84 -10.19
C ASP A 16 5.87 -10.39 -10.26
N THR A 17 5.50 -9.80 -9.12
CA THR A 17 5.07 -8.39 -9.07
C THR A 17 6.18 -7.46 -9.55
N TYR A 18 7.43 -7.72 -9.15
CA TYR A 18 8.60 -6.93 -9.53
C TYR A 18 8.83 -6.98 -11.05
N HIS A 19 8.85 -8.17 -11.64
CA HIS A 19 8.96 -8.34 -13.08
C HIS A 19 7.78 -7.71 -13.84
N PHE A 20 6.56 -7.84 -13.32
CA PHE A 20 5.36 -7.34 -13.98
C PHE A 20 5.36 -5.82 -14.14
N TYR A 21 5.64 -5.06 -13.07
CA TYR A 21 5.67 -3.60 -13.19
C TYR A 21 6.87 -3.11 -14.01
N GLN A 22 7.96 -3.88 -14.06
CA GLN A 22 9.11 -3.57 -14.91
C GLN A 22 8.80 -3.72 -16.38
N GLN A 23 7.96 -4.68 -16.78
CA GLN A 23 7.66 -4.95 -18.20
C GLN A 23 6.51 -4.09 -18.73
N ASN A 24 5.54 -3.74 -17.88
CA ASN A 24 4.39 -2.93 -18.26
C ASN A 24 4.74 -1.42 -18.28
N PRO A 25 4.73 -0.74 -19.45
CA PRO A 25 5.12 0.68 -19.54
C PRO A 25 4.23 1.62 -18.72
N PHE A 26 2.93 1.34 -18.65
CA PHE A 26 1.98 2.14 -17.90
C PHE A 26 2.26 2.05 -16.38
N LEU A 27 2.48 0.84 -15.86
CA LEU A 27 2.83 0.66 -14.46
C LEU A 27 4.19 1.27 -14.12
N ARG A 28 5.17 1.15 -15.03
CA ARG A 28 6.49 1.75 -14.86
C ARG A 28 6.40 3.28 -14.74
N GLN A 29 5.62 3.92 -15.62
CA GLN A 29 5.38 5.35 -15.57
C GLN A 29 4.64 5.74 -14.29
N ALA A 30 3.58 5.02 -13.90
CA ALA A 30 2.83 5.29 -12.68
C ALA A 30 3.72 5.21 -11.42
N VAL A 31 4.64 4.24 -11.37
CA VAL A 31 5.63 4.12 -10.28
C VAL A 31 6.60 5.31 -10.29
N GLN A 32 7.11 5.71 -11.45
CA GLN A 32 8.01 6.87 -11.56
C GLN A 32 7.34 8.17 -11.09
N GLU A 33 6.09 8.40 -11.50
CA GLU A 33 5.31 9.56 -11.04
C GLU A 33 5.04 9.52 -9.54
N SER A 34 4.79 8.33 -8.98
CA SER A 34 4.62 8.16 -7.54
C SER A 34 5.90 8.45 -6.76
N LEU A 35 7.05 7.99 -7.26
CA LEU A 35 8.36 8.24 -6.64
C LEU A 35 8.71 9.74 -6.67
N ALA A 36 8.46 10.40 -7.80
CA ALA A 36 8.72 11.84 -7.95
C ALA A 36 7.89 12.72 -7.00
N LYS A 37 6.74 12.23 -6.55
CA LYS A 37 5.83 12.93 -5.62
C LYS A 37 5.93 12.43 -4.18
N GLN A 38 6.80 11.45 -3.91
CA GLN A 38 7.01 10.95 -2.57
C GLN A 38 7.72 12.02 -1.73
N PHE A 39 7.22 12.25 -0.52
CA PHE A 39 7.82 13.20 0.42
C PHE A 39 7.87 12.58 1.82
N PHE A 40 8.79 13.09 2.63
CA PHE A 40 9.00 12.68 4.02
C PHE A 40 8.51 13.78 4.96
N VAL A 41 7.74 13.40 5.97
CA VAL A 41 7.27 14.28 7.04
C VAL A 41 8.03 13.92 8.32
N PRO A 42 9.03 14.72 8.76
CA PRO A 42 9.74 14.44 10.01
C PRO A 42 8.84 14.72 11.22
N ALA A 43 9.15 14.08 12.35
CA ALA A 43 8.36 14.17 13.58
C ALA A 43 8.24 15.60 14.14
N ASN A 44 9.23 16.47 13.86
CA ASN A 44 9.23 17.87 14.28
C ASN A 44 8.62 18.83 13.24
N GLN A 45 8.10 18.32 12.12
CA GLN A 45 7.43 19.18 11.14
C GLN A 45 6.14 19.74 11.74
N VAL A 46 6.07 21.07 11.83
CA VAL A 46 4.84 21.76 12.20
C VAL A 46 3.86 21.65 11.03
N LEU A 47 2.82 20.84 11.20
CA LEU A 47 1.71 20.77 10.26
C LEU A 47 0.78 21.95 10.55
N VAL A 48 0.65 22.85 9.58
CA VAL A 48 -0.32 23.95 9.68
C VAL A 48 -1.70 23.34 9.54
N ASN A 49 -2.45 23.33 10.64
CA ASN A 49 -3.87 22.99 10.61
C ASN A 49 -4.59 24.18 9.99
N ASP A 50 -5.14 24.03 8.78
CA ASP A 50 -5.86 25.12 8.15
C ASP A 50 -7.22 25.40 8.82
N ASN A 51 -7.66 24.54 9.75
CA ASN A 51 -8.95 24.61 10.47
C ASN A 51 -10.15 24.90 9.56
N GLN A 52 -10.03 24.61 8.26
CA GLN A 52 -11.09 24.85 7.30
C GLN A 52 -12.08 23.70 7.38
N THR A 53 -13.38 24.04 7.44
CA THR A 53 -14.44 23.05 7.25
C THR A 53 -14.46 22.67 5.77
N ARG A 54 -13.67 21.65 5.40
CA ARG A 54 -13.46 21.24 4.01
C ARG A 54 -14.70 20.61 3.37
N TYR A 55 -15.61 20.07 4.18
CA TYR A 55 -16.82 19.40 3.73
C TYR A 55 -18.00 19.82 4.60
N SER A 56 -19.17 20.04 3.98
CA SER A 56 -20.41 20.40 4.65
C SER A 56 -21.20 19.20 5.18
N GLN A 57 -20.82 17.99 4.79
CA GLN A 57 -21.45 16.74 5.20
C GLN A 57 -20.54 15.97 6.16
N ASP A 58 -21.16 15.27 7.10
CA ASP A 58 -20.45 14.38 8.01
C ASP A 58 -19.76 13.23 7.26
N ALA A 59 -18.64 12.79 7.80
CA ALA A 59 -17.91 11.65 7.25
C ALA A 59 -18.64 10.32 7.53
N LEU A 60 -18.81 9.50 6.50
CA LEU A 60 -19.31 8.14 6.66
C LEU A 60 -18.20 7.22 7.19
N ILE A 61 -18.44 6.57 8.34
CA ILE A 61 -17.53 5.59 8.93
C ILE A 61 -18.07 4.18 8.69
N VAL A 62 -17.27 3.33 8.04
CA VAL A 62 -17.63 1.94 7.71
C VAL A 62 -16.57 0.98 8.27
N LEU A 63 -17.03 -0.05 8.97
CA LEU A 63 -16.21 -1.17 9.45
C LEU A 63 -16.47 -2.39 8.57
N SER A 64 -15.40 -3.08 8.13
CA SER A 64 -15.51 -4.30 7.32
C SER A 64 -14.34 -5.25 7.57
N ASP A 65 -14.54 -6.51 7.22
CA ASP A 65 -13.54 -7.59 7.23
C ASP A 65 -12.65 -7.62 5.97
N LYS A 66 -12.89 -6.69 5.03
CA LYS A 66 -12.16 -6.61 3.76
C LYS A 66 -10.69 -6.29 3.99
N ARG A 67 -9.84 -6.87 3.15
CA ARG A 67 -8.43 -6.44 3.09
C ARG A 67 -8.35 -5.02 2.56
N THR A 68 -7.28 -4.33 2.95
CA THR A 68 -7.09 -2.90 2.72
C THR A 68 -7.31 -2.47 1.25
N PHE A 69 -6.72 -3.17 0.28
CA PHE A 69 -6.93 -2.84 -1.13
C PHE A 69 -8.27 -3.31 -1.70
N GLN A 70 -8.86 -4.39 -1.17
CA GLN A 70 -10.23 -4.77 -1.56
C GLN A 70 -11.24 -3.69 -1.15
N ALA A 71 -11.04 -3.07 0.02
CA ALA A 71 -11.84 -1.92 0.45
C ALA A 71 -11.58 -0.67 -0.43
N ALA A 72 -10.32 -0.38 -0.73
CA ALA A 72 -9.96 0.78 -1.57
C ALA A 72 -10.49 0.68 -3.01
N MET A 73 -10.52 -0.52 -3.59
CA MET A 73 -11.04 -0.76 -4.95
C MET A 73 -12.51 -0.38 -5.13
N GLN A 74 -13.28 -0.28 -4.05
CA GLN A 74 -14.68 0.17 -4.11
C GLN A 74 -14.84 1.66 -4.43
N TYR A 75 -13.74 2.42 -4.40
CA TYR A 75 -13.68 3.85 -4.64
C TYR A 75 -12.67 4.18 -5.75
N SER A 76 -12.61 3.34 -6.79
CA SER A 76 -11.63 3.43 -7.88
C SER A 76 -11.73 4.71 -8.71
N ASP A 77 -12.86 5.40 -8.63
CA ASP A 77 -13.13 6.71 -9.23
C ASP A 77 -12.56 7.89 -8.41
N LYS A 78 -12.00 7.62 -7.22
CA LYS A 78 -11.52 8.64 -6.27
C LYS A 78 -10.03 8.52 -5.99
N LYS A 79 -9.43 9.61 -5.51
CA LYS A 79 -8.11 9.57 -4.87
C LYS A 79 -8.25 9.02 -3.45
N VAL A 80 -7.90 7.76 -3.25
CA VAL A 80 -8.02 7.06 -1.97
C VAL A 80 -6.67 7.05 -1.25
N ALA A 81 -6.64 7.58 -0.02
CA ALA A 81 -5.49 7.42 0.87
C ALA A 81 -5.61 6.09 1.62
N VAL A 82 -4.51 5.32 1.65
CA VAL A 82 -4.46 4.02 2.31
C VAL A 82 -3.30 3.98 3.29
N LEU A 83 -3.61 3.89 4.59
CA LEU A 83 -2.60 3.74 5.63
C LEU A 83 -1.84 2.42 5.44
N ASN A 84 -0.50 2.50 5.42
CA ASN A 84 0.36 1.33 5.46
C ASN A 84 0.80 1.10 6.90
N PHE A 85 0.68 -0.14 7.40
CA PHE A 85 1.25 -0.53 8.69
C PHE A 85 2.70 -0.95 8.47
N ALA A 86 3.53 0.04 8.12
CA ALA A 86 4.91 -0.16 7.75
C ALA A 86 5.78 -0.56 8.94
N SER A 87 6.80 -1.38 8.69
CA SER A 87 7.87 -1.59 9.67
C SER A 87 8.67 -0.29 9.90
N ALA A 88 8.94 0.02 11.18
CA ALA A 88 9.72 1.19 11.58
C ALA A 88 11.23 1.06 11.27
N THR A 89 11.72 -0.16 11.04
CA THR A 89 13.17 -0.43 10.91
C THR A 89 13.61 -0.80 9.50
N ASN A 90 12.69 -1.27 8.63
CA ASN A 90 13.00 -1.77 7.30
C ASN A 90 11.97 -1.23 6.29
N PRO A 91 12.36 -0.37 5.33
CA PRO A 91 11.44 0.06 4.27
C PRO A 91 10.91 -1.14 3.49
N GLY A 92 9.59 -1.37 3.53
CA GLY A 92 8.94 -2.55 2.95
C GLY A 92 8.91 -3.79 3.85
N GLY A 93 9.60 -3.81 4.99
CA GLY A 93 9.68 -4.98 5.86
C GLY A 93 10.49 -6.15 5.24
N GLY A 94 10.27 -7.36 5.75
CA GLY A 94 10.99 -8.58 5.35
C GLY A 94 10.42 -9.28 4.12
N VAL A 95 9.84 -8.56 3.15
CA VAL A 95 9.18 -9.15 1.96
C VAL A 95 10.11 -10.05 1.16
N VAL A 96 11.40 -9.70 1.13
CA VAL A 96 12.46 -10.50 0.50
C VAL A 96 12.68 -11.83 1.24
N GLY A 97 12.38 -11.90 2.54
CA GLY A 97 12.45 -13.11 3.38
C GLY A 97 11.09 -13.80 3.61
N GLY A 98 10.01 -13.35 2.97
CA GLY A 98 8.67 -13.93 3.06
C GLY A 98 8.00 -13.83 4.45
N SER A 99 8.10 -12.67 5.11
CA SER A 99 7.36 -12.41 6.36
C SER A 99 5.83 -12.29 6.14
N ASN A 100 5.03 -12.30 7.21
CA ASN A 100 3.56 -12.44 7.14
C ASN A 100 2.86 -11.20 7.73
N ALA A 101 3.35 -10.01 7.37
CA ALA A 101 2.79 -8.75 7.86
C ALA A 101 1.71 -8.17 6.92
N GLN A 102 0.87 -7.28 7.46
CA GLN A 102 -0.16 -6.58 6.68
C GLN A 102 0.42 -5.75 5.52
N GLU A 103 1.64 -5.24 5.68
CA GLU A 103 2.44 -4.57 4.65
C GLU A 103 2.63 -5.41 3.38
N GLU A 104 2.74 -6.74 3.51
CA GLU A 104 3.01 -7.64 2.39
C GLU A 104 1.76 -8.13 1.67
N LYS A 105 0.60 -8.09 2.34
CA LYS A 105 -0.68 -8.47 1.73
C LYS A 105 -1.17 -7.42 0.72
N LYS A 106 -0.64 -6.19 0.75
CA LYS A 106 -0.93 -5.16 -0.26
C LYS A 106 -0.56 -5.61 -1.68
N LYS A 107 0.42 -6.50 -1.89
CA LYS A 107 0.77 -6.96 -3.25
C LYS A 107 -0.14 -8.04 -3.86
N LYS A 108 -1.16 -8.52 -3.14
CA LYS A 108 -2.05 -9.58 -3.65
C LYS A 108 -3.36 -9.01 -4.17
N ASN A 109 -3.44 -8.71 -5.46
CA ASN A 109 -4.74 -8.67 -6.13
C ASN A 109 -5.23 -10.11 -6.40
N PRO A 110 -6.53 -10.38 -6.27
CA PRO A 110 -7.09 -11.65 -6.71
C PRO A 110 -7.09 -11.71 -8.24
N LYS A 111 -6.90 -12.93 -8.76
CA LYS A 111 -7.15 -13.26 -10.16
C LYS A 111 -8.59 -12.92 -10.55
#